data_AF-A0A417QWP8-F1
#
_entry.id   AF-A0A417QWP8-F1
#
_cell.length_a   1.000
_cell.length_b   1.000
_cell.length_c   1.000
_cell.angle_alpha   90.00
_cell.angle_beta   90.00
_cell.angle_gamma   90.00
#
_symmetry.space_group_name_H-M   'P 1'
#
loop_
_entity.id
_entity.type
_entity.pdbx_description
1 polymer ?
#
loop_
_entity_poly.entity_id
_entity_poly.type
_entity_poly.pdbx_seq_one_letter_code
_entity_poly.pdbx_strand_id
1 'polypeptide(L)'
;MMKKICKEWDNILTLENASPYLFRTKLERSLNHTVKYAKMENNNHLLELCNGIIYKLQYISDQSNQTSDGCLKSFIVLKQDMLAVKAELNSLAA
;
A
#
# COMPACT_ATOMS: atom_id res chain seq x y z
N MET A 1 -9.17 -2.60 -15.32
CA MET A 1 -9.15 -2.38 -13.85
C MET A 1 -7.77 -2.67 -13.27
N MET A 2 -7.23 -3.88 -13.48
CA MET A 2 -5.90 -4.29 -12.99
C MET A 2 -4.75 -3.32 -13.34
N LYS A 3 -4.59 -2.94 -14.62
CA LYS A 3 -3.52 -2.01 -15.05
C LYS A 3 -3.52 -0.68 -14.29
N LYS A 4 -4.70 -0.18 -13.91
CA LYS A 4 -4.82 1.06 -13.11
C LYS A 4 -4.35 0.83 -11.68
N ILE A 5 -4.74 -0.29 -11.07
CA ILE A 5 -4.34 -0.68 -9.71
C ILE A 5 -2.82 -0.89 -9.65
N CYS A 6 -2.22 -1.59 -10.61
CA CYS A 6 -0.77 -1.78 -10.68
C CYS A 6 -0.04 -0.42 -10.74
N LYS A 7 -0.50 0.50 -11.60
CA LYS A 7 0.08 1.86 -11.69
C LYS A 7 -0.06 2.65 -10.38
N GLU A 8 -1.17 2.48 -9.66
CA GLU A 8 -1.34 3.12 -8.35
C GLU A 8 -0.30 2.62 -7.33
N TRP A 9 -0.05 1.30 -7.30
CA TRP A 9 0.98 0.70 -6.44
C TRP A 9 2.40 1.07 -6.84
N ASP A 10 2.69 1.19 -8.14
CA ASP A 10 3.96 1.74 -8.64
C ASP A 10 4.21 3.13 -8.08
N ASN A 11 3.19 4.00 -8.12
CA ASN A 11 3.30 5.36 -7.62
C ASN A 11 3.44 5.44 -6.10
N ILE A 12 2.81 4.54 -5.34
CA ILE A 12 2.90 4.55 -3.87
C ILE A 12 4.31 4.19 -3.42
N LEU A 13 4.96 3.23 -4.08
CA LEU A 13 6.30 2.76 -3.73
C LEU A 13 7.39 3.81 -3.97
N THR A 14 7.08 4.95 -4.57
CA THR A 14 8.01 6.09 -4.74
C THR A 14 7.78 7.21 -3.73
N LEU A 15 6.87 7.05 -2.76
CA LEU A 15 6.46 8.11 -1.83
C LEU A 15 7.22 8.09 -0.49
N GLU A 16 8.40 7.50 -0.44
CA GLU A 16 9.19 7.36 0.79
C GLU A 16 9.50 8.70 1.46
N ASN A 17 9.67 9.77 0.67
CA ASN A 17 9.95 11.14 1.14
C ASN A 17 8.75 12.09 0.97
N ALA A 18 7.54 11.57 0.74
CA ALA A 18 6.34 12.40 0.63
C ALA A 18 5.93 12.97 1.99
N SER A 19 4.97 13.91 2.01
CA SER A 19 4.34 14.30 3.28
C SER A 19 3.55 13.12 3.87
N PRO A 20 3.53 12.95 5.20
CA PRO A 20 2.83 11.84 5.86
C PRO A 20 1.37 11.71 5.40
N TYR A 21 0.66 12.85 5.34
CA TYR A 21 -0.72 12.93 4.90
C TYR A 21 -0.91 12.46 3.45
N LEU A 22 -0.02 12.86 2.54
CA LEU A 22 -0.10 12.48 1.13
C LEU A 22 0.14 10.98 0.96
N PHE A 23 1.15 10.44 1.64
CA PHE A 23 1.45 9.01 1.62
C PHE A 23 0.26 8.19 2.14
N ARG A 24 -0.24 8.51 3.34
CA ARG A 24 -1.37 7.81 3.97
C ARG A 24 -2.61 7.83 3.08
N THR A 25 -3.01 9.01 2.62
CA THR A 25 -4.20 9.18 1.78
C THR A 25 -4.11 8.37 0.47
N LYS A 26 -2.94 8.37 -0.18
CA LYS A 26 -2.73 7.59 -1.40
C LYS A 26 -2.76 6.09 -1.12
N LEU A 27 -2.09 5.64 -0.05
CA LEU A 27 -2.07 4.24 0.35
C LEU A 27 -3.47 3.71 0.67
N GLU A 28 -4.24 4.41 1.51
CA GLU A 28 -5.62 4.04 1.86
C GLU A 28 -6.50 3.93 0.61
N ARG A 29 -6.36 4.86 -0.35
CA ARG A 29 -7.12 4.83 -1.61
C ARG A 29 -6.79 3.60 -2.45
N SER A 30 -5.51 3.28 -2.60
CA SER A 30 -5.09 2.12 -3.39
C SER A 30 -5.42 0.80 -2.71
N LEU A 31 -5.35 0.73 -1.37
CA LEU A 31 -5.86 -0.40 -0.61
C LEU A 31 -7.35 -0.60 -0.86
N ASN A 32 -8.18 0.45 -0.79
CA ASN A 32 -9.61 0.36 -1.06
C ASN A 32 -9.92 -0.16 -2.48
N HIS A 33 -9.21 0.35 -3.49
CA HIS A 33 -9.34 -0.14 -4.86
C HIS A 33 -8.92 -1.61 -4.99
N THR A 34 -7.84 -2.01 -4.33
CA THR A 34 -7.28 -3.37 -4.39
C THR A 34 -8.18 -4.36 -3.64
N VAL A 35 -8.70 -4.01 -2.46
CA VAL A 35 -9.67 -4.80 -1.71
C VAL A 35 -10.95 -4.99 -2.51
N LYS A 36 -11.45 -3.93 -3.16
CA LYS A 36 -12.64 -4.04 -4.03
C LYS A 36 -12.39 -5.03 -5.16
N TYR A 37 -11.23 -4.92 -5.82
CA TYR A 37 -10.83 -5.85 -6.87
C TYR A 37 -10.72 -7.30 -6.35
N ALA A 38 -10.01 -7.52 -5.25
CA ALA A 38 -9.80 -8.84 -4.68
C ALA A 38 -11.12 -9.52 -4.26
N LYS A 39 -12.09 -8.75 -3.73
CA LYS A 39 -13.45 -9.24 -3.47
C LYS A 39 -14.18 -9.66 -4.74
N MET A 40 -14.05 -8.90 -5.82
CA MET A 40 -14.70 -9.24 -7.10
C MET A 40 -14.14 -10.53 -7.71
N GLU A 41 -12.83 -10.76 -7.57
CA GLU A 41 -12.14 -11.94 -8.10
C GLU A 41 -12.09 -13.13 -7.11
N ASN A 42 -12.67 -12.99 -5.92
CA ASN A 42 -12.56 -13.96 -4.82
C ASN A 42 -11.11 -14.32 -4.45
N ASN A 43 -10.16 -13.38 -4.59
CA ASN A 43 -8.77 -13.60 -4.22
C ASN A 43 -8.57 -13.32 -2.72
N ASN A 44 -8.68 -14.39 -1.91
CA ASN A 44 -8.51 -14.32 -0.45
C ASN A 44 -7.09 -13.94 -0.04
N HIS A 45 -6.07 -14.38 -0.79
CA HIS A 45 -4.68 -14.07 -0.46
C HIS A 45 -4.39 -12.57 -0.58
N LEU A 46 -4.82 -11.95 -1.68
CA LEU A 46 -4.70 -10.52 -1.90
C LEU A 46 -5.50 -9.71 -0.85
N LEU A 47 -6.65 -10.23 -0.40
CA LEU A 47 -7.42 -9.64 0.70
C LEU A 47 -6.65 -9.68 2.02
N GLU A 48 -6.02 -10.80 2.35
CA GLU A 48 -5.20 -10.95 3.56
C GLU A 48 -4.03 -9.97 3.57
N LEU A 49 -3.29 -9.85 2.46
CA LEU A 49 -2.19 -8.90 2.32
C LEU A 49 -2.66 -7.46 2.55
N CYS A 50 -3.78 -7.08 1.90
CA CYS A 50 -4.35 -5.74 2.05
C CYS A 50 -4.82 -5.48 3.50
N ASN A 51 -5.49 -6.44 4.12
CA ASN A 51 -5.97 -6.33 5.50
C ASN A 51 -4.82 -6.23 6.50
N GLY A 52 -3.69 -6.89 6.25
CA GLY A 52 -2.48 -6.75 7.06
C GLY A 52 -1.94 -5.31 7.08
N ILE A 53 -1.93 -4.64 5.93
CA ILE A 53 -1.53 -3.23 5.82
C ILE A 53 -2.54 -2.33 6.53
N ILE A 54 -3.84 -2.54 6.30
CA ILE A 54 -4.92 -1.77 6.94
C ILE A 54 -4.82 -1.88 8.46
N TYR A 55 -4.60 -3.09 8.97
CA TYR A 55 -4.40 -3.33 10.40
C TYR A 55 -3.21 -2.53 10.94
N LYS A 56 -2.03 -2.62 10.30
CA LYS A 56 -0.84 -1.86 10.72
C LYS A 56 -1.08 -0.34 10.68
N LEU A 57 -1.80 0.16 9.67
CA LEU A 57 -2.14 1.59 9.53
C LEU A 57 -2.97 2.14 10.70
N GLN A 58 -3.76 1.31 11.39
CA GLN A 58 -4.52 1.75 12.57
C GLN A 58 -3.61 2.12 13.75
N TYR A 59 -2.41 1.56 13.81
CA TYR A 59 -1.44 1.78 14.90
C TYR A 59 -0.31 2.73 14.52
N ILE A 60 -0.20 3.08 13.24
CA ILE A 60 0.77 4.08 12.77
C ILE A 60 0.15 5.47 12.95
N SER A 61 0.73 6.24 13.87
CA SER A 61 0.36 7.64 14.10
C SER A 61 0.61 8.51 12.86
N ASP A 62 -0.30 9.46 12.62
CA ASP A 62 -0.16 10.51 11.60
C ASP A 62 1.08 11.39 11.81
N GLN A 63 1.68 11.37 13.00
CA GLN A 63 2.99 11.94 13.28
C GLN A 63 4.11 11.00 12.82
N SER A 64 4.06 10.56 11.56
CA SER A 64 5.11 9.73 10.97
C SER A 64 6.43 10.50 10.98
N ASN A 65 7.19 10.37 12.07
CA ASN A 65 8.49 11.00 12.22
C ASN A 65 9.35 10.57 11.05
N GLN A 66 9.85 11.52 10.28
CA GLN A 66 10.82 11.24 9.24
C GLN A 66 12.15 10.83 9.90
N THR A 67 12.90 9.95 9.25
CA THR A 67 14.31 9.72 9.55
C THR A 67 15.14 10.97 9.17
N SER A 68 16.41 11.02 9.58
CA SER A 68 17.27 12.19 9.34
C SER A 68 17.46 12.54 7.85
N ASP A 69 17.27 11.57 6.96
CA ASP A 69 17.27 11.67 5.50
C ASP A 69 15.90 11.98 4.88
N GLY A 70 14.87 12.21 5.70
CA GLY A 70 13.53 12.61 5.26
C GLY A 70 12.56 11.47 4.95
N CYS A 71 12.98 10.21 5.11
CA CYS A 71 12.15 9.05 4.82
C CYS A 71 11.08 8.82 5.90
N LEU A 72 9.85 8.55 5.48
CA LEU A 72 8.72 8.27 6.36
C LEU A 72 8.93 6.93 7.07
N LYS A 73 8.97 6.95 8.41
CA LYS A 73 8.98 5.69 9.20
C LYS A 73 7.81 4.77 8.88
N SER A 74 6.63 5.35 8.61
CA SER A 74 5.44 4.59 8.19
C SER A 74 5.66 3.89 6.85
N PHE A 75 6.34 4.54 5.90
CA PHE A 75 6.73 3.91 4.64
C PHE A 75 7.69 2.75 4.89
N ILE A 76 8.72 2.94 5.72
CA ILE A 76 9.69 1.88 6.07
C ILE A 76 8.99 0.66 6.68
N VAL A 77 8.11 0.88 7.66
CA VAL A 77 7.36 -0.19 8.35
C VAL A 77 6.49 -0.99 7.37
N LEU A 78 5.86 -0.32 6.40
CA LEU A 78 4.90 -0.95 5.48
C LEU A 78 5.55 -1.44 4.17
N LYS A 79 6.81 -1.08 3.89
CA LYS A 79 7.46 -1.30 2.58
C LYS A 79 7.36 -2.76 2.11
N GLN A 80 7.64 -3.71 2.99
CA GLN A 80 7.61 -5.13 2.63
C GLN A 80 6.19 -5.63 2.33
N ASP A 81 5.20 -5.19 3.10
CA ASP A 81 3.80 -5.56 2.84
C ASP A 81 3.32 -4.94 1.51
N MET A 82 3.68 -3.68 1.24
CA MET A 82 3.36 -3.01 -0.02
C MET A 82 4.00 -3.72 -1.23
N LEU A 83 5.24 -4.19 -1.09
CA LEU A 83 5.91 -4.98 -2.12
C LEU A 83 5.25 -6.35 -2.31
N ALA A 84 4.78 -7.00 -1.25
CA ALA A 84 4.04 -8.26 -1.32
C ALA A 84 2.72 -8.09 -2.11
N VAL A 85 1.95 -7.04 -1.83
CA VAL A 85 0.73 -6.72 -2.61
C VAL A 85 1.08 -6.50 -4.08
N LYS A 86 2.14 -5.75 -4.38
CA LYS A 86 2.57 -5.52 -5.77
C LYS A 86 3.00 -6.81 -6.47
N ALA A 87 3.71 -7.70 -5.79
CA ALA A 87 4.13 -8.98 -6.34
C ALA A 87 2.91 -9.84 -6.72
N GLU A 88 1.90 -9.90 -5.85
CA GLU A 88 0.64 -10.61 -6.12
C GLU A 88 -0.14 -9.96 -7.27
N LEU A 89 -0.19 -8.62 -7.36
CA LEU A 89 -0.85 -7.96 -8.49
C LEU A 89 -0.15 -8.24 -9.83
N ASN A 90 1.18 -8.36 -9.81
CA ASN A 90 1.95 -8.68 -11.01
C ASN A 90 1.77 -10.14 -11.43
N SER A 91 1.67 -11.09 -10.49
CA SER A 91 1.41 -12.50 -10.81
C SER A 91 0.03 -12.68 -11.45
N LEU A 92 -0.96 -11.89 -11.01
CA LEU A 92 -2.32 -11.87 -11.57
C LEU A 92 -2.43 -11.13 -12.91
N ALA A 93 -1.44 -10.31 -13.26
CA ALA A 93 -1.40 -9.54 -14.50
C ALA A 93 -0.59 -10.21 -15.62
N ALA A 94 0.17 -11.26 -15.29
CA ALA A 94 0.92 -12.10 -16.21
C ALA A 94 0.02 -13.13 -16.88
#